data_AF-A0A0G0R4U5-F1
#
_entry.id   AF-A0A0G0R4U5-F1
#
_cell.length_a   1.000
_cell.length_b   1.000
_cell.length_c   1.000
_cell.angle_alpha   90.00
_cell.angle_beta   90.00
_cell.angle_gamma   90.00
#
_symmetry.space_group_name_H-M   'P 1'
#
loop_
_entity.id
_entity.type
_entity.pdbx_description
1 polymer ?
#
loop_
_entity_poly.entity_id
_entity_poly.type
_entity_poly.pdbx_seq_one_letter_code
_entity_poly.pdbx_strand_id
1 'polypeptide(L)'
;MISGFHFFRIFDKSMIISGMAIIIVIFSGCGGVDEDTPKTTSEGPVYGAASENPWGDEEGTETHRAEDETAALESAVKAGDVEQCATLDNPIMKESCETNAIITKAKQTQDPTLCEAILDEDSKVYCLNSASQ
;
A
#
# COMPACT_ATOMS: atom_id res chain seq x y z
N MET A 1 -2.34 18.40 42.28
CA MET A 1 -2.18 17.03 41.78
C MET A 1 -1.78 17.13 40.31
N ILE A 2 -0.48 16.88 40.05
CA ILE A 2 0.22 16.42 38.83
C ILE A 2 -0.60 16.51 37.53
N SER A 3 -0.31 17.49 36.66
CA SER A 3 0.47 17.35 35.40
C SER A 3 -0.15 16.33 34.44
N GLY A 4 -0.55 16.59 33.20
CA GLY A 4 -0.15 17.59 32.22
C GLY A 4 -0.04 16.86 30.89
N PHE A 5 -0.97 17.07 29.95
CA PHE A 5 -0.86 16.60 28.56
C PHE A 5 -1.52 17.63 27.63
N HIS A 6 -0.87 18.79 27.53
CA HIS A 6 -0.99 19.64 26.35
C HIS A 6 -0.11 19.02 25.26
N PHE A 7 -0.65 18.07 24.49
CA PHE A 7 0.02 17.62 23.27
C PHE A 7 -0.26 18.65 22.18
N PHE A 8 0.57 19.69 22.19
CA PHE A 8 0.85 20.55 21.04
C PHE A 8 1.14 19.67 19.81
N ARG A 9 0.35 19.79 18.75
CA ARG A 9 0.90 19.95 17.39
C ARG A 9 0.10 21.00 16.65
N ILE A 10 0.52 22.23 16.95
CA ILE A 10 0.30 23.42 16.17
C ILE A 10 0.90 23.18 14.78
N PHE A 11 0.06 23.41 13.77
CA PHE A 11 0.45 23.72 12.41
C PHE A 11 1.47 24.86 12.40
N ASP A 12 2.72 24.60 12.07
CA ASP A 12 3.67 25.65 11.68
C ASP A 12 3.99 25.52 10.19
N LYS A 13 3.06 26.08 9.40
CA LYS A 13 3.32 26.56 8.04
C LYS A 13 4.12 27.86 8.16
N SER A 14 5.45 27.79 8.24
CA SER A 14 6.38 28.76 7.63
C SER A 14 7.81 28.58 8.14
N MET A 15 8.77 28.74 7.21
CA MET A 15 10.10 29.30 7.47
C MET A 15 11.21 28.36 7.99
N ILE A 16 11.77 27.54 7.10
CA ILE A 16 13.23 27.30 7.07
C ILE A 16 13.73 27.48 5.64
N ILE A 17 13.94 28.75 5.27
CA ILE A 17 14.96 29.16 4.30
C ILE A 17 16.25 29.23 5.11
N SER A 18 17.28 28.43 4.80
CA SER A 18 18.71 28.85 4.91
C SER A 18 19.67 27.70 4.61
N GLY A 19 20.38 27.82 3.48
CA GLY A 19 21.79 27.49 3.39
C GLY A 19 22.23 26.03 3.42
N MET A 20 22.23 25.37 2.25
CA MET A 20 23.43 24.64 1.81
C MET A 20 23.54 24.74 0.28
N ALA A 21 24.39 25.67 -0.14
CA ALA A 21 25.04 25.59 -1.43
C ALA A 21 26.18 24.54 -1.38
N ILE A 22 26.62 24.10 -2.56
CA ILE A 22 27.89 23.40 -2.86
C ILE A 22 27.73 21.86 -2.69
N ILE A 23 27.92 20.95 -3.66
CA ILE A 23 28.91 20.79 -4.73
C ILE A 23 28.31 20.01 -5.93
N ILE A 24 28.72 20.43 -7.12
CA ILE A 24 28.55 19.83 -8.45
C ILE A 24 29.24 18.47 -8.56
N VAL A 25 28.56 17.44 -9.08
CA VAL A 25 29.23 16.37 -9.84
C VAL A 25 28.54 16.21 -11.19
N ILE A 26 29.21 16.73 -12.22
CA ILE A 26 28.92 16.47 -13.63
C ILE A 26 29.35 15.03 -13.89
N PHE A 27 28.41 14.09 -13.95
CA PHE A 27 28.64 12.81 -14.63
C PHE A 27 28.42 13.01 -16.13
N SER A 28 29.42 13.62 -16.77
CA SER A 28 29.67 13.39 -18.19
C SER A 28 30.12 11.94 -18.35
N GLY A 29 29.23 11.09 -18.86
CA GLY A 29 29.63 9.74 -19.26
C GLY A 29 28.48 8.74 -19.40
N CYS A 30 27.61 8.91 -20.40
CA CYS A 30 26.99 7.73 -21.03
C CYS A 30 27.96 7.23 -22.10
N GLY A 31 29.07 6.63 -21.66
CA GLY A 31 29.78 5.62 -22.43
C GLY A 31 28.95 4.34 -22.38
N GLY A 32 28.76 3.70 -23.53
CA GLY A 32 28.04 2.44 -23.64
C GLY A 32 28.66 1.35 -22.79
N VAL A 33 27.80 0.56 -22.16
CA VAL A 33 28.11 -0.82 -21.80
C VAL A 33 26.93 -1.64 -22.31
N ASP A 34 27.14 -2.26 -23.47
CA ASP A 34 26.44 -3.47 -23.88
C ASP A 34 27.10 -4.60 -23.09
N GLU A 35 26.39 -5.23 -22.15
CA GLU A 35 26.81 -6.54 -21.64
C GLU A 35 25.60 -7.39 -21.21
N ASP A 36 25.25 -8.27 -22.14
CA ASP A 36 24.79 -9.65 -21.99
C ASP A 36 23.95 -10.11 -20.77
N THR A 37 22.68 -10.40 -21.08
CA THR A 37 22.04 -11.75 -21.01
C THR A 37 21.71 -12.31 -19.60
N PRO A 38 20.45 -12.72 -19.33
CA PRO A 38 19.99 -14.04 -19.75
C PRO A 38 18.61 -14.06 -20.43
N LYS A 39 18.63 -14.67 -21.62
CA LYS A 39 17.51 -15.21 -22.36
C LYS A 39 16.82 -16.28 -21.52
N THR A 40 15.67 -15.97 -20.91
CA THR A 40 14.74 -17.01 -20.44
C THR A 40 13.73 -17.27 -21.55
N THR A 41 14.13 -18.15 -22.46
CA THR A 41 13.21 -18.91 -23.29
C THR A 41 12.39 -19.80 -22.36
N SER A 42 11.13 -19.45 -22.12
CA SER A 42 10.11 -20.41 -21.69
C SER A 42 9.15 -20.61 -22.87
N GLU A 43 9.49 -21.58 -23.70
CA GLU A 43 8.57 -22.20 -24.63
C GLU A 43 7.53 -22.97 -23.80
N GLY A 44 6.27 -22.57 -23.89
CA GLY A 44 5.14 -23.22 -23.24
C GLY A 44 3.83 -22.78 -23.89
N PRO A 45 2.84 -23.66 -24.03
CA PRO A 45 2.14 -23.88 -25.30
C PRO A 45 1.12 -22.80 -25.68
N VAL A 46 1.06 -22.52 -26.98
CA VAL A 46 -0.09 -21.90 -27.63
C VAL A 46 -1.23 -22.93 -27.61
N TYR A 47 -2.11 -22.83 -26.62
CA TYR A 47 -3.43 -23.45 -26.69
C TYR A 47 -4.37 -22.45 -27.34
N GLY A 48 -4.56 -22.62 -28.65
CA GLY A 48 -5.78 -22.16 -29.29
C GLY A 48 -6.94 -23.01 -28.77
N ALA A 49 -7.87 -22.39 -28.07
CA ALA A 49 -9.20 -22.93 -27.85
C ALA A 49 -10.18 -21.76 -27.89
N ALA A 50 -10.83 -21.60 -29.04
CA ALA A 50 -12.14 -20.98 -29.07
C ALA A 50 -13.05 -21.79 -28.15
N SER A 51 -13.38 -21.23 -26.98
CA SER A 51 -14.50 -21.68 -26.16
C SER A 51 -15.54 -20.58 -26.22
N GLU A 52 -16.28 -20.60 -27.32
CA GLU A 52 -17.66 -20.14 -27.33
C GLU A 52 -18.40 -20.88 -26.21
N ASN A 53 -18.50 -20.26 -25.04
CA ASN A 53 -19.38 -20.77 -23.99
C ASN A 53 -20.81 -20.29 -24.32
N PRO A 54 -21.72 -21.21 -24.67
CA PRO A 54 -23.12 -20.89 -24.88
C PRO A 54 -23.75 -20.59 -23.52
N TRP A 55 -24.28 -19.38 -23.39
CA TRP A 55 -25.42 -18.99 -22.56
C TRP A 55 -25.97 -20.10 -21.65
N GLY A 56 -25.37 -20.21 -20.47
CA GLY A 56 -25.97 -20.83 -19.31
C GLY A 56 -26.43 -19.70 -18.40
N ASP A 57 -27.62 -19.20 -18.65
CA ASP A 57 -28.34 -18.26 -17.79
C ASP A 57 -28.74 -18.98 -16.49
N GLU A 58 -27.81 -19.11 -15.54
CA GLU A 58 -28.17 -19.36 -14.14
C GLU A 58 -27.97 -18.06 -13.36
N GLU A 59 -29.01 -17.23 -13.48
CA GLU A 59 -29.36 -16.11 -12.61
C GLU A 59 -29.53 -16.62 -11.16
N GLY A 60 -28.40 -16.83 -10.48
CA GLY A 60 -28.32 -17.11 -9.06
C GLY A 60 -28.00 -15.83 -8.30
N THR A 61 -29.04 -15.12 -7.90
CA THR A 61 -29.03 -13.84 -7.20
C THR A 61 -28.46 -13.95 -5.77
N GLU A 62 -27.14 -13.89 -5.59
CA GLU A 62 -26.50 -13.61 -4.27
C GLU A 62 -25.17 -12.80 -4.38
N THR A 63 -24.92 -12.09 -5.48
CA THR A 63 -23.66 -11.32 -5.66
C THR A 63 -23.67 -9.92 -5.04
N HIS A 64 -24.84 -9.36 -4.71
CA HIS A 64 -24.95 -7.97 -4.26
C HIS A 64 -24.29 -7.68 -2.91
N ARG A 65 -24.17 -8.65 -2.00
CA ARG A 65 -23.59 -8.40 -0.67
C ARG A 65 -22.06 -8.42 -0.66
N ALA A 66 -21.43 -9.22 -1.51
CA ALA A 66 -19.98 -9.33 -1.57
C ALA A 66 -19.32 -8.12 -2.28
N GLU A 67 -20.00 -7.55 -3.28
CA GLU A 67 -19.47 -6.40 -4.03
C GLU A 67 -19.34 -5.14 -3.16
N ASP A 68 -20.31 -4.90 -2.27
CA ASP A 68 -20.30 -3.77 -1.33
C ASP A 68 -19.14 -3.86 -0.31
N GLU A 69 -18.79 -5.07 0.16
CA GLU A 69 -17.71 -5.25 1.14
C GLU A 69 -16.33 -4.94 0.54
N THR A 70 -16.10 -5.29 -0.73
CA THR A 70 -14.85 -4.94 -1.44
C THR A 70 -14.68 -3.43 -1.59
N ALA A 71 -15.75 -2.70 -1.95
CA ALA A 71 -15.69 -1.25 -2.09
C ALA A 71 -15.41 -0.56 -0.74
N ALA A 72 -16.01 -1.07 0.34
CA ALA A 72 -15.74 -0.60 1.70
C ALA A 72 -14.26 -0.81 2.07
N LEU A 73 -13.71 -2.01 1.81
CA LEU A 73 -12.30 -2.33 2.06
C LEU A 73 -11.35 -1.38 1.32
N GLU A 74 -11.54 -1.19 0.02
CA GLU A 74 -10.66 -0.32 -0.77
C GLU A 74 -10.71 1.13 -0.28
N SER A 75 -11.90 1.62 0.08
CA SER A 75 -12.07 2.97 0.61
C SER A 75 -11.37 3.16 1.96
N ALA A 76 -11.50 2.18 2.87
CA ALA A 76 -10.89 2.20 4.20
C ALA A 76 -9.36 2.16 4.12
N VAL A 77 -8.82 1.28 3.28
CA VAL A 77 -7.37 1.18 3.07
C VAL A 77 -6.82 2.49 2.50
N LYS A 78 -7.48 3.07 1.50
CA LYS A 78 -7.04 4.33 0.88
C LYS A 78 -7.10 5.51 1.86
N ALA A 79 -8.10 5.54 2.72
CA ALA A 79 -8.23 6.54 3.77
C ALA A 79 -7.26 6.30 4.95
N GLY A 80 -6.71 5.09 5.09
CA GLY A 80 -5.94 4.69 6.26
C GLY A 80 -6.82 4.60 7.53
N ASP A 81 -8.10 4.28 7.36
CA ASP A 81 -9.09 4.26 8.44
C ASP A 81 -9.34 2.83 8.93
N VAL A 82 -8.71 2.50 10.05
CA VAL A 82 -8.82 1.18 10.70
C VAL A 82 -10.22 0.98 11.30
N GLU A 83 -10.93 2.06 11.66
CA GLU A 83 -12.29 1.95 12.21
C GLU A 83 -13.29 1.49 11.14
N GLN A 84 -13.08 1.90 9.88
CA GLN A 84 -13.86 1.40 8.75
C GLN A 84 -13.60 -0.09 8.47
N CYS A 85 -12.38 -0.59 8.70
CA CYS A 85 -12.11 -2.02 8.60
C CYS A 85 -12.89 -2.85 9.63
N ALA A 86 -13.24 -2.25 10.77
CA ALA A 86 -13.98 -2.94 11.83
C ALA A 86 -15.44 -3.27 11.45
N THR A 87 -15.98 -2.64 10.41
CA THR A 87 -17.35 -2.88 9.92
C THR A 87 -17.45 -4.08 8.97
N LEU A 88 -16.32 -4.66 8.57
CA LEU A 88 -16.31 -5.86 7.71
C LEU A 88 -16.72 -7.09 8.53
N ASP A 89 -17.65 -7.90 7.99
CA ASP A 89 -18.11 -9.13 8.64
C ASP A 89 -17.07 -10.27 8.52
N ASN A 90 -16.27 -10.27 7.43
CA ASN A 90 -15.30 -11.32 7.19
C ASN A 90 -13.99 -11.06 7.98
N PRO A 91 -13.58 -11.96 8.89
CA PRO A 91 -12.39 -11.75 9.73
C PRO A 91 -11.08 -11.71 8.93
N ILE A 92 -10.99 -12.44 7.81
CA ILE A 92 -9.80 -12.47 6.95
C ILE A 92 -9.66 -11.12 6.24
N MET A 93 -10.76 -10.59 5.71
CA MET A 93 -10.75 -9.28 5.06
C MET A 93 -10.51 -8.15 6.06
N LYS A 94 -11.04 -8.28 7.28
CA LYS A 94 -10.82 -7.32 8.37
C LYS A 94 -9.34 -7.22 8.74
N GLU A 95 -8.66 -8.33 9.01
CA GLU A 95 -7.22 -8.33 9.34
C GLU A 95 -6.38 -7.73 8.21
N SER A 96 -6.69 -8.12 6.96
CA SER A 96 -6.02 -7.57 5.78
C SER A 96 -6.27 -6.06 5.63
N CYS A 97 -7.51 -5.61 5.83
CA CYS A 97 -7.88 -4.20 5.77
C CYS A 97 -7.15 -3.40 6.85
N GLU A 98 -7.17 -3.85 8.11
CA GLU A 98 -6.52 -3.17 9.24
C GLU A 98 -5.01 -3.00 8.97
N THR A 99 -4.35 -4.06 8.51
CA THR A 99 -2.92 -4.04 8.17
C THR A 99 -2.62 -3.04 7.04
N ASN A 100 -3.37 -3.10 5.94
CA ASN A 100 -3.16 -2.21 4.79
C ASN A 100 -3.53 -0.75 5.10
N ALA A 101 -4.54 -0.52 5.94
CA ALA A 101 -4.93 0.81 6.40
C ALA A 101 -3.83 1.42 7.29
N ILE A 102 -3.25 0.65 8.22
CA ILE A 102 -2.12 1.07 9.05
C ILE A 102 -0.91 1.42 8.17
N ILE A 103 -0.55 0.56 7.20
CA ILE A 103 0.55 0.84 6.26
C ILE A 103 0.30 2.14 5.51
N THR A 104 -0.91 2.32 4.97
CA THR A 104 -1.26 3.52 4.21
C THR A 104 -1.18 4.77 5.08
N LYS A 105 -1.70 4.70 6.31
CA LYS A 105 -1.62 5.80 7.28
C LYS A 105 -0.18 6.11 7.69
N ALA A 106 0.64 5.10 7.93
CA ALA A 106 2.07 5.24 8.23
C ALA A 106 2.81 5.95 7.11
N LYS A 107 2.53 5.60 5.85
CA LYS A 107 3.08 6.28 4.68
C LYS A 107 2.62 7.73 4.56
N GLN A 108 1.32 7.99 4.75
CA GLN A 108 0.76 9.34 4.64
C GLN A 108 1.27 10.28 5.74
N THR A 109 1.50 9.76 6.94
CA THR A 109 1.98 10.52 8.10
C THR A 109 3.49 10.49 8.27
N GLN A 110 4.19 9.66 7.48
CA GLN A 110 5.61 9.32 7.62
C GLN A 110 5.98 8.91 9.05
N ASP A 111 5.07 8.17 9.70
CA ASP A 111 5.23 7.72 11.08
C ASP A 111 5.43 6.20 11.14
N PRO A 112 6.69 5.72 11.24
CA PRO A 112 6.98 4.30 11.30
C PRO A 112 6.51 3.65 12.62
N THR A 113 6.18 4.42 13.65
CA THR A 113 5.68 3.86 14.92
C THR A 113 4.31 3.23 14.77
N LEU A 114 3.52 3.67 13.77
CA LEU A 114 2.23 3.07 13.44
C LEU A 114 2.36 1.61 13.01
N CYS A 115 3.50 1.23 12.43
CA CYS A 115 3.79 -0.14 12.01
C CYS A 115 3.95 -1.11 13.19
N GLU A 116 4.14 -0.62 14.43
CA GLU A 116 4.23 -1.48 15.61
C GLU A 116 2.92 -2.17 15.96
N ALA A 117 1.79 -1.63 15.48
CA ALA A 117 0.47 -2.23 15.65
C ALA A 117 0.24 -3.46 14.76
N ILE A 118 1.09 -3.71 13.76
CA ILE A 118 1.00 -4.86 12.87
C ILE A 118 1.59 -6.10 13.58
N LEU A 119 0.79 -7.16 13.69
CA LEU A 119 1.18 -8.42 14.32
C LEU A 119 2.08 -9.27 13.43
N ASP A 120 1.83 -9.27 12.12
CA ASP A 120 2.61 -10.00 11.13
C ASP A 120 3.98 -9.36 10.91
N GLU A 121 5.06 -10.13 11.12
CA GLU A 121 6.43 -9.61 11.07
C GLU A 121 6.83 -9.17 9.66
N ASP A 122 6.42 -9.91 8.62
CA ASP A 122 6.73 -9.59 7.23
C ASP A 122 6.05 -8.27 6.80
N SER A 123 4.77 -8.12 7.13
CA SER A 123 3.99 -6.91 6.87
C SER A 123 4.52 -5.71 7.67
N LYS A 124 4.99 -5.93 8.89
CA LYS A 124 5.63 -4.89 9.71
C LYS A 124 6.92 -4.39 9.08
N VAL A 125 7.79 -5.29 8.61
CA VAL A 125 9.02 -4.92 7.89
C VAL A 125 8.70 -4.14 6.62
N TYR A 126 7.68 -4.56 5.86
CA TYR A 126 7.21 -3.82 4.69
C TYR A 126 6.70 -2.41 5.05
N CYS A 127 5.91 -2.30 6.12
CA CYS A 127 5.40 -1.03 6.63
C CYS A 127 6.55 -0.07 7.00
N LEU A 128 7.53 -0.52 7.78
CA LEU A 128 8.66 0.31 8.22
C LEU A 128 9.49 0.84 7.04
N ASN A 129 9.72 -0.01 6.03
CA ASN A 129 10.44 0.38 4.81
C ASN A 129 9.63 1.35 3.94
N SER A 130 8.31 1.25 3.93
CA SER A 130 7.45 2.10 3.10
C SER A 130 7.12 3.45 3.76
N ALA A 131 7.03 3.51 5.09
CA ALA A 131 6.80 4.76 5.83
C ALA A 131 8.01 5.70 5.86
N SER A 132 9.21 5.19 5.56
CA SER A 132 10.47 5.95 5.55
C SER A 132 10.84 6.52 4.18
N GLN A 133 10.06 6.23 3.14
CA GLN A 133 10.24 6.70 1.76
C GLN A 133 9.36 7.92 1.46
#